data_AF-A0A836P2P3-F1
#
_entry.id   AF-A0A836P2P3-F1
#
_cell.length_a   1.000
_cell.length_b   1.000
_cell.length_c   1.000
_cell.angle_alpha   90.00
_cell.angle_beta   90.00
_cell.angle_gamma   90.00
#
_symmetry.space_group_name_H-M   'P 1'
#
loop_
_entity.id
_entity.type
_entity.pdbx_description
1 polymer ?
#
loop_
_entity_poly.entity_id
_entity_poly.type
_entity_poly.pdbx_seq_one_letter_code
_entity_poly.pdbx_strand_id
1 'polypeptide(L)'
;MTLASARFLLVLTGVVLPYAARLPFRLEWLQQYTDTGAGGWLLLVGFNAIAWGALLGISFLYRRPIALLVPCLIGFGALAWAHATLDLHADAQSALALIFIPIYALLPTAVGGALGYLLDQRRRRSATH
;
A
#
# COMPACT_ATOMS: atom_id res chain seq x y z
N MET A 1 21.39 -1.31 -2.32
CA MET A 1 20.07 -1.45 -2.98
C MET A 1 19.85 -0.27 -3.91
N THR A 2 19.48 -0.51 -5.18
CA THR A 2 19.20 0.58 -6.14
C THR A 2 17.76 1.07 -6.00
N LEU A 3 17.44 2.25 -6.56
CA LEU A 3 16.06 2.76 -6.56
C LEU A 3 15.12 1.88 -7.40
N ALA A 4 15.63 1.28 -8.48
CA ALA A 4 14.88 0.35 -9.31
C ALA A 4 14.45 -0.89 -8.51
N SER A 5 15.39 -1.52 -7.79
CA SER A 5 15.07 -2.65 -6.91
C SER A 5 14.09 -2.25 -5.81
N ALA A 6 14.23 -1.05 -5.23
CA ALA A 6 13.31 -0.54 -4.21
C ALA A 6 11.87 -0.37 -4.74
N ARG A 7 11.72 0.18 -5.95
CA ARG A 7 10.42 0.34 -6.62
C ARG A 7 9.79 -1.00 -6.95
N PHE A 8 10.60 -1.95 -7.44
CA PHE A 8 10.12 -3.31 -7.69
C PHE A 8 9.58 -3.97 -6.42
N LEU A 9 10.34 -3.91 -5.32
CA LEU A 9 9.89 -4.42 -4.03
C LEU A 9 8.64 -3.71 -3.50
N LEU A 10 8.53 -2.40 -3.72
CA LEU A 10 7.34 -1.63 -3.37
C LEU A 10 6.11 -2.15 -4.11
N VAL A 11 6.19 -2.31 -5.44
CA VAL A 11 5.08 -2.83 -6.25
C VAL A 11 4.73 -4.25 -5.83
N LEU A 12 5.73 -5.13 -5.67
CA LEU A 12 5.53 -6.49 -5.21
C LEU A 12 4.82 -6.53 -3.85
N THR A 13 5.26 -5.70 -2.91
CA THR A 13 4.63 -5.56 -1.60
C THR A 13 3.19 -5.09 -1.77
N GLY A 14 2.96 -4.04 -2.54
CA GLY A 14 1.62 -3.49 -2.77
C GLY A 14 0.64 -4.50 -3.37
N VAL A 15 1.09 -5.37 -4.27
CA VAL A 15 0.27 -6.44 -4.87
C VAL A 15 -0.04 -7.54 -3.86
N VAL A 16 0.93 -7.95 -3.04
CA VAL A 16 0.78 -9.07 -2.09
C VAL A 16 0.10 -8.65 -0.78
N LEU A 17 0.21 -7.37 -0.40
CA LEU A 17 -0.21 -6.85 0.91
C LEU A 17 -1.66 -7.16 1.28
N PRO A 18 -2.68 -7.00 0.40
CA PRO A 18 -4.07 -7.25 0.77
C PRO A 18 -4.29 -8.70 1.23
N TYR A 19 -3.61 -9.64 0.58
CA TYR A 19 -3.66 -11.07 0.90
C TYR A 19 -2.87 -11.37 2.18
N ALA A 20 -1.65 -10.81 2.29
CA ALA A 20 -0.80 -11.01 3.46
C ALA A 20 -1.40 -10.44 4.74
N ALA A 21 -2.12 -9.31 4.66
CA ALA A 21 -2.79 -8.70 5.80
C ALA A 21 -3.93 -9.56 6.39
N ARG A 22 -4.47 -10.50 5.61
CA ARG A 22 -5.53 -11.42 6.05
C ARG A 22 -5.01 -12.67 6.77
N LEU A 23 -3.78 -13.10 6.45
CA LEU A 23 -3.18 -14.33 6.98
C LEU A 23 -3.17 -14.43 8.52
N PRO A 24 -2.91 -13.37 9.30
CA PRO A 24 -2.85 -13.47 10.76
C PRO A 24 -4.19 -13.80 11.43
N PHE A 25 -5.32 -13.58 10.74
CA PHE A 25 -6.65 -13.70 11.34
C PHE A 25 -7.24 -15.09 11.08
N ARG A 26 -7.51 -15.47 9.82
CA ARG A 26 -7.95 -16.83 9.39
C ARG A 26 -7.75 -17.06 7.89
N LEU A 27 -7.58 -18.32 7.49
CA LEU A 27 -7.58 -18.73 6.08
C LEU A 27 -8.89 -18.41 5.34
N GLU A 28 -10.02 -18.47 6.04
CA GLU A 28 -11.35 -18.09 5.51
C GLU A 28 -11.37 -16.65 5.00
N TRP A 29 -10.64 -15.75 5.68
CA TRP A 29 -10.57 -14.33 5.30
C TRP A 29 -9.76 -14.11 4.02
N LEU A 30 -8.80 -15.01 3.74
CA LEU A 30 -8.08 -15.03 2.47
C LEU A 30 -8.97 -15.59 1.35
N GLN A 31 -9.76 -16.63 1.64
CA GLN A 31 -10.70 -17.23 0.69
C GLN A 31 -11.72 -16.21 0.17
N GLN A 32 -12.12 -15.25 1.01
CA GLN A 32 -12.96 -14.13 0.57
C GLN A 32 -12.36 -13.28 -0.55
N TYR A 33 -11.04 -13.29 -0.75
CA TYR A 33 -10.36 -12.56 -1.83
C TYR A 33 -10.02 -13.46 -3.02
N THR A 34 -10.01 -14.78 -2.85
CA THR A 34 -9.64 -15.73 -3.90
C THR A 34 -10.84 -16.42 -4.54
N ASP A 35 -11.96 -16.60 -3.82
CA ASP A 35 -13.14 -17.33 -4.27
C ASP A 35 -14.17 -16.44 -5.00
N THR A 36 -13.80 -15.21 -5.38
CA THR A 36 -14.70 -14.21 -5.99
C THR A 36 -14.79 -14.28 -7.53
N GLY A 37 -14.21 -15.32 -8.15
CA GLY A 37 -14.04 -15.41 -9.60
C GLY A 37 -13.15 -14.30 -10.19
N ALA A 38 -12.99 -14.30 -11.51
CA ALA A 38 -12.08 -13.36 -12.20
C ALA A 38 -12.48 -11.88 -12.02
N GLY A 39 -13.79 -11.59 -11.97
CA GLY A 39 -14.30 -10.21 -11.81
C GLY A 39 -13.96 -9.61 -10.45
N GLY A 40 -14.22 -10.33 -9.36
CA GLY A 40 -13.86 -9.86 -8.02
C GLY A 40 -12.36 -9.73 -7.81
N TRP A 41 -11.59 -10.66 -8.39
CA TRP A 41 -10.13 -10.59 -8.37
C TRP A 41 -9.59 -9.35 -9.11
N LEU A 42 -10.10 -9.07 -10.32
CA LEU A 42 -9.72 -7.89 -11.09
C LEU A 42 -10.11 -6.59 -10.38
N LEU A 43 -11.26 -6.56 -9.71
CA LEU A 43 -11.70 -5.41 -8.92
C LEU A 43 -10.72 -5.16 -7.76
N LEU A 44 -10.39 -6.19 -6.99
CA LEU A 44 -9.44 -6.10 -5.88
C LEU A 44 -8.07 -5.60 -6.37
N VAL A 45 -7.49 -6.26 -7.37
CA VAL A 45 -6.16 -5.93 -7.87
C VAL A 45 -6.14 -4.55 -8.53
N GLY A 46 -7.17 -4.24 -9.33
CA GLY A 46 -7.30 -2.99 -10.06
C GLY A 46 -7.44 -1.78 -9.14
N PHE A 47 -8.34 -1.82 -8.16
CA PHE A 47 -8.46 -0.72 -7.20
C PHE A 47 -7.28 -0.63 -6.24
N ASN A 48 -6.74 -1.77 -5.80
CA ASN A 48 -5.54 -1.77 -4.96
C ASN A 48 -4.32 -1.16 -5.68
N ALA A 49 -4.29 -1.19 -7.02
CA ALA A 49 -3.27 -0.51 -7.82
C ALA A 49 -3.24 1.01 -7.65
N ILE A 50 -4.33 1.63 -7.22
CA ILE A 50 -4.35 3.05 -6.89
C ILE A 50 -3.41 3.33 -5.71
N ALA A 51 -3.44 2.50 -4.67
CA ALA A 51 -2.66 2.72 -3.46
C ALA A 51 -1.15 2.52 -3.71
N TRP A 52 -0.75 1.38 -4.26
CA TRP A 52 0.67 1.14 -4.54
C TRP A 52 1.18 1.95 -5.74
N GLY A 53 0.31 2.29 -6.70
CA GLY A 53 0.61 3.17 -7.81
C GLY A 53 0.91 4.60 -7.36
N ALA A 54 0.18 5.12 -6.38
CA ALA A 54 0.47 6.42 -5.77
C ALA A 54 1.84 6.42 -5.07
N LEU A 55 2.16 5.37 -4.30
CA LEU A 55 3.48 5.20 -3.69
C LEU A 55 4.61 5.11 -4.73
N LEU A 56 4.38 4.38 -5.82
CA LEU A 56 5.31 4.30 -6.94
C LEU A 56 5.50 5.68 -7.59
N GLY A 57 4.43 6.45 -7.81
CA GLY A 57 4.49 7.83 -8.31
C GLY A 57 5.32 8.74 -7.39
N ILE A 58 5.05 8.70 -6.08
CA ILE A 58 5.80 9.47 -5.08
C ILE A 58 7.28 9.08 -5.07
N SER A 59 7.62 7.82 -5.35
CA SER A 59 9.01 7.34 -5.40
C SER A 59 9.89 8.03 -6.43
N PHE A 60 9.31 8.70 -7.43
CA PHE A 60 10.07 9.47 -8.41
C PHE A 60 10.57 10.82 -7.88
N LEU A 61 9.99 11.33 -6.79
CA LEU A 61 10.46 12.55 -6.13
C LEU A 61 11.72 12.32 -5.28
N TYR A 62 12.06 11.06 -4.98
CA TYR A 62 13.17 10.71 -4.10
C TYR A 62 14.44 10.34 -4.87
N ARG A 63 15.59 10.66 -4.27
CA ARG A 63 16.91 10.25 -4.80
C ARG A 63 17.54 9.11 -4.01
N ARG A 64 17.06 8.82 -2.80
CA ARG A 64 17.58 7.74 -1.94
C ARG A 64 16.48 6.71 -1.67
N PRO A 65 16.78 5.40 -1.78
CA PRO A 65 15.77 4.36 -1.57
C PRO A 65 15.30 4.30 -0.11
N ILE A 66 16.14 4.70 0.85
CA ILE A 66 15.77 4.71 2.28
C ILE A 66 14.65 5.72 2.60
N ALA A 67 14.49 6.77 1.79
CA ALA A 67 13.40 7.73 1.96
C ALA A 67 12.02 7.12 1.66
N LEU A 68 11.97 5.98 0.94
CA LEU A 68 10.74 5.25 0.66
C LEU A 68 10.18 4.51 1.89
N LEU A 69 10.98 4.27 2.92
CA LEU A 69 10.51 3.52 4.09
C LEU A 69 9.36 4.27 4.79
N VAL A 70 9.47 5.58 4.92
CA VAL A 70 8.44 6.40 5.59
C VAL A 70 7.08 6.33 4.88
N PRO A 71 6.97 6.65 3.58
CA PRO A 71 5.71 6.53 2.85
C PRO A 71 5.22 5.09 2.78
N CYS A 72 6.11 4.10 2.60
CA CYS A 72 5.69 2.70 2.60
C CYS A 72 5.11 2.29 3.95
N LEU A 73 5.75 2.61 5.07
CA LEU A 73 5.25 2.25 6.40
C LEU A 73 3.90 2.89 6.71
N ILE A 74 3.72 4.16 6.36
CA ILE A 74 2.48 4.88 6.64
C ILE A 74 1.37 4.46 5.66
N GLY A 75 1.66 4.45 4.36
CA GLY A 75 0.71 4.08 3.30
C GLY A 75 0.32 2.60 3.36
N PHE A 76 1.30 1.69 3.31
CA PHE A 76 1.02 0.26 3.42
C PHE A 76 0.57 -0.14 4.82
N GLY A 77 1.01 0.54 5.88
CA GLY A 77 0.49 0.28 7.23
C GLY A 77 -1.01 0.53 7.33
N ALA A 78 -1.48 1.68 6.84
CA ALA A 78 -2.90 2.00 6.80
C ALA A 78 -3.69 1.04 5.89
N LEU A 79 -3.13 0.71 4.72
CA LEU A 79 -3.74 -0.23 3.77
C LEU A 79 -3.86 -1.64 4.37
N ALA A 80 -2.80 -2.14 4.99
CA ALA A 80 -2.76 -3.44 5.66
C ALA A 80 -3.74 -3.49 6.83
N TRP A 81 -3.79 -2.45 7.66
CA TRP A 81 -4.76 -2.34 8.75
C TRP A 81 -6.19 -2.41 8.23
N ALA A 82 -6.52 -1.63 7.19
CA ALA A 82 -7.86 -1.61 6.62
C ALA A 82 -8.27 -2.97 6.01
N HIS A 83 -7.36 -3.64 5.30
CA HIS A 83 -7.61 -5.00 4.81
C HIS A 83 -7.74 -6.00 5.95
N ALA A 84 -6.92 -5.90 7.00
CA ALA A 84 -6.97 -6.78 8.16
C ALA A 84 -8.28 -6.69 8.95
N THR A 85 -8.89 -5.50 9.04
CA THR A 85 -10.09 -5.27 9.85
C THR A 85 -11.40 -5.36 9.08
N LEU A 86 -11.37 -5.42 7.75
CA LEU A 86 -12.57 -5.47 6.93
C LEU A 86 -13.20 -6.88 7.00
N ASP A 87 -14.41 -6.99 7.56
CA ASP A 87 -15.20 -8.21 7.48
C ASP A 87 -16.16 -8.16 6.29
N LEU A 88 -15.96 -9.04 5.30
CA LEU A 88 -16.81 -9.12 4.12
C LEU A 88 -18.14 -9.89 4.36
N HIS A 89 -18.26 -10.62 5.47
CA HIS A 89 -19.49 -11.33 5.81
C HIS A 89 -20.48 -10.47 6.59
N ALA A 90 -20.02 -9.36 7.16
CA ALA A 90 -20.85 -8.50 7.99
C ALA A 90 -22.03 -7.89 7.22
N ASP A 91 -21.85 -7.56 5.94
CA ASP A 91 -22.91 -6.99 5.10
C ASP A 91 -22.59 -7.08 3.60
N ALA A 92 -23.60 -7.07 2.73
CA ALA A 92 -23.42 -7.09 1.27
C ALA A 92 -22.71 -5.81 0.74
N GLN A 93 -22.86 -4.68 1.44
CA GLN A 93 -22.20 -3.42 1.08
C GLN A 93 -20.71 -3.40 1.46
N SER A 94 -20.24 -4.32 2.31
CA SER A 94 -18.84 -4.41 2.72
C SER A 94 -17.88 -4.60 1.54
N ALA A 95 -18.32 -5.20 0.44
CA ALA A 95 -17.55 -5.34 -0.79
C ALA A 95 -17.17 -3.99 -1.41
N LEU A 96 -17.97 -2.93 -1.21
CA LEU A 96 -17.62 -1.57 -1.63
C LEU A 96 -16.37 -1.06 -0.92
N ALA A 97 -16.05 -1.55 0.28
CA ALA A 97 -14.83 -1.18 0.97
C ALA A 97 -13.58 -1.54 0.17
N LEU A 98 -13.61 -2.58 -0.68
CA LEU A 98 -12.47 -2.91 -1.55
C LEU A 98 -12.14 -1.80 -2.56
N ILE A 99 -13.12 -0.96 -2.90
CA ILE A 99 -12.96 0.20 -3.77
C ILE A 99 -12.46 1.40 -2.95
N PHE A 100 -13.05 1.65 -1.78
CA PHE A 100 -12.77 2.84 -0.97
C PHE A 100 -11.48 2.75 -0.16
N ILE A 101 -11.09 1.57 0.33
CA ILE A 101 -9.85 1.35 1.08
C ILE A 101 -8.63 1.93 0.36
N PRO A 102 -8.34 1.57 -0.91
CA PRO A 102 -7.16 2.11 -1.60
C PRO A 102 -7.27 3.62 -1.89
N ILE A 103 -8.48 4.17 -2.03
CA ILE A 103 -8.70 5.62 -2.17
C ILE A 103 -8.39 6.34 -0.87
N TYR A 104 -8.90 5.84 0.26
CA TYR A 104 -8.61 6.42 1.58
C TYR A 104 -7.16 6.23 2.00
N ALA A 105 -6.49 5.17 1.53
CA ALA A 105 -5.06 4.97 1.73
C ALA A 105 -4.19 6.02 1.01
N LEU A 106 -4.75 6.80 0.07
CA LEU A 106 -4.02 7.91 -0.56
C LEU A 106 -3.66 9.02 0.43
N LEU A 107 -4.51 9.28 1.42
CA LEU A 107 -4.24 10.31 2.43
C LEU A 107 -3.01 9.97 3.30
N PRO A 108 -2.93 8.80 3.98
CA PRO A 108 -1.74 8.42 4.73
C PRO A 108 -0.53 8.26 3.79
N THR A 109 -0.72 7.79 2.56
CA THR A 109 0.34 7.74 1.54
C THR A 109 0.91 9.12 1.22
N ALA A 110 0.06 10.13 1.03
CA ALA A 110 0.49 11.51 0.76
C ALA A 110 1.22 12.12 1.97
N VAL A 111 0.69 11.90 3.18
CA VAL A 111 1.34 12.34 4.43
C VAL A 111 2.72 11.69 4.58
N GLY A 112 2.80 10.36 4.44
CA GLY A 112 4.07 9.64 4.47
C GLY A 112 5.00 10.05 3.34
N GLY A 113 4.44 10.41 2.19
CA GLY A 113 5.15 10.93 1.03
C GLY A 113 5.84 12.26 1.32
N ALA A 114 5.11 13.20 1.91
CA ALA A 114 5.63 14.48 2.34
C ALA A 114 6.72 14.31 3.42
N LEU A 115 6.50 13.44 4.41
CA LEU A 115 7.48 13.16 5.46
C LEU A 115 8.76 12.50 4.91
N GLY A 116 8.62 11.53 4.01
CA GLY A 116 9.75 10.90 3.31
C GLY A 116 10.56 11.89 2.48
N TYR A 117 9.88 12.83 1.82
CA TYR A 117 10.53 13.91 1.08
C TYR A 117 11.35 14.83 1.99
N LEU A 118 10.77 15.27 3.10
CA LEU A 118 11.45 16.10 4.09
C LEU A 118 12.68 15.39 4.68
N LEU A 119 12.57 14.10 4.95
CA LEU A 119 13.70 13.28 5.42
C LEU A 119 14.83 13.20 4.39
N ASP A 120 14.49 12.99 3.11
CA ASP A 120 15.47 12.98 2.01
C ASP A 120 16.19 14.32 1.91
N GLN A 121 15.47 15.44 2.03
CA GLN A 121 16.07 16.78 2.03
C GLN A 121 17.01 17.00 3.23
N ARG A 122 16.58 16.65 4.44
CA ARG A 122 17.40 16.84 5.67
C ARG A 122 18.72 16.06 5.58
N ARG A 123 18.65 14.80 5.14
CA ARG A 123 19.85 13.95 5.01
C ARG A 123 20.80 14.37 3.88
N ARG A 124 20.39 15.27 2.98
CA ARG A 124 21.29 15.91 2.02
C ARG A 124 22.07 17.05 2.68
N ARG A 125 21.37 17.92 3.43
CA ARG A 125 21.99 19.06 4.11
C ARG A 125 23.07 18.61 5.11
N SER A 126 22.85 17.50 5.80
CA SER A 126 23.83 16.93 6.74
C SER A 126 25.03 16.24 6.07
N ALA A 127 24.99 15.98 4.75
CA ALA A 127 26.11 15.36 4.03
C ALA A 127 27.05 16.39 3.37
N THR A 128 26.67 17.67 3.40
CA THR A 128 27.44 18.80 2.87
C THR A 128 28.14 19.62 3.97
N HIS A 129 27.96 19.24 5.24
CA HIS A 129 28.69 19.75 6.40
C HIS A 129 29.63 18.64 6.91
#